data_AF-A0A813EMH8-F1
#
_entry.id   AF-A0A813EMH8-F1
#
_cell.length_a   1.000
_cell.length_b   1.000
_cell.length_c   1.000
_cell.angle_alpha   90.00
_cell.angle_beta   90.00
_cell.angle_gamma   90.00
#
_symmetry.space_group_name_H-M   'P 1'
#
loop_
_entity.id
_entity.type
_entity.pdbx_description
1 polymer ?
#
loop_
_entity_poly.entity_id
_entity_poly.type
_entity_poly.pdbx_seq_one_letter_code
_entity_poly.pdbx_strand_id
1 'polypeptide(L)'
;LRSVLEACSLQSASAPVFVSCLTGVELEGGEAARPEYWLGHDEARPVRFQASMQTLDRLGCDAFLEIGPSTLLLRLGRQCLPEVPTEAWLPSLEPGRHDLETLLSTARALQVSADPELRPASLPWVRPLLHPLLGAPRPLRDGEAVFEARLRLFDSESASHGPAARLFCQHRVFDEVVLPAASHLLLAA
;
A
#
# COMPACT_ATOMS: atom_id res chain seq x y z
N LEU A 1 7.08 -17.98 8.81
CA LEU A 1 6.66 -17.27 7.59
C LEU A 1 6.04 -18.20 6.54
N ARG A 2 6.72 -19.27 6.11
CA ARG A 2 6.21 -20.23 5.11
C ARG A 2 4.78 -20.71 5.35
N SER A 3 4.49 -21.25 6.54
CA SER A 3 3.15 -21.72 6.90
C SER A 3 2.06 -20.64 6.86
N VAL A 4 2.44 -19.36 7.08
CA VAL A 4 1.52 -18.23 7.00
C VAL A 4 1.21 -17.91 5.54
N LEU A 5 2.24 -17.82 4.69
CA LEU A 5 2.07 -17.51 3.27
C LEU A 5 1.34 -18.62 2.51
N GLU A 6 1.57 -19.88 2.86
CA GLU A 6 0.85 -21.03 2.30
C GLU A 6 -0.63 -21.06 2.71
N ALA A 7 -0.98 -20.44 3.85
CA ALA A 7 -2.36 -20.26 4.29
C ALA A 7 -3.04 -19.03 3.66
N CYS A 8 -2.29 -18.16 2.96
CA CYS A 8 -2.82 -17.00 2.28
C CYS A 8 -3.23 -17.35 0.83
N SER A 9 -4.39 -16.84 0.40
CA SER A 9 -4.79 -16.84 -1.00
C SER A 9 -4.25 -15.60 -1.71
N LEU A 10 -3.01 -15.67 -2.18
CA LEU A 10 -2.38 -14.56 -2.90
C LEU A 10 -2.95 -14.46 -4.33
N GLN A 11 -3.14 -13.24 -4.82
CA GLN A 11 -3.77 -12.97 -6.11
C GLN A 11 -2.88 -12.10 -6.99
N SER A 12 -3.07 -12.21 -8.31
CA SER A 12 -2.37 -11.37 -9.28
C SER A 12 -3.01 -9.98 -9.29
N ALA A 13 -2.20 -8.92 -9.23
CA ALA A 13 -2.70 -7.56 -9.43
C ALA A 13 -2.93 -7.30 -10.93
N SER A 14 -4.07 -6.70 -11.29
CA SER A 14 -4.38 -6.31 -12.68
C SER A 14 -3.86 -4.93 -13.08
N ALA A 15 -3.38 -4.14 -12.12
CA ALA A 15 -2.66 -2.86 -12.26
C ALA A 15 -2.39 -2.33 -10.83
N PRO A 16 -1.42 -1.40 -10.62
CA PRO A 16 -0.43 -0.88 -11.57
C PRO A 16 0.75 -1.83 -11.81
N VAL A 17 1.60 -1.49 -12.79
CA VAL A 17 2.91 -2.13 -13.02
C VAL A 17 3.71 -2.15 -11.72
N PHE A 18 4.24 -3.32 -11.35
CA PHE A 18 4.98 -3.50 -10.11
C PHE A 18 6.44 -3.79 -10.40
N VAL A 19 7.36 -2.91 -10.00
CA VAL A 19 8.81 -3.16 -10.11
C VAL A 19 9.30 -3.77 -8.79
N SER A 20 9.82 -4.99 -8.86
CA SER A 20 10.27 -5.70 -7.66
C SER A 20 11.66 -5.24 -7.23
N CYS A 21 11.79 -4.80 -5.99
CA CYS A 21 13.09 -4.56 -5.36
C CYS A 21 13.91 -5.84 -5.14
N LEU A 22 13.36 -7.03 -5.37
CA LEU A 22 14.10 -8.29 -5.27
C LEU A 22 14.83 -8.63 -6.57
N THR A 23 14.17 -8.41 -7.71
CA THR A 23 14.69 -8.72 -9.05
C THR A 23 15.28 -7.50 -9.75
N GLY A 24 14.82 -6.29 -9.40
CA GLY A 24 15.20 -5.03 -10.02
C GLY A 24 14.44 -4.71 -11.31
N VAL A 25 13.45 -5.53 -11.67
CA VAL A 25 12.68 -5.42 -12.93
C VAL A 25 11.18 -5.46 -12.64
N GLU A 26 10.39 -5.17 -13.67
CA GLU A 26 8.94 -5.39 -13.64
C GLU A 26 8.64 -6.85 -13.28
N LEU A 27 7.69 -7.02 -12.39
CA LEU A 27 7.22 -8.30 -11.90
C LEU A 27 6.16 -8.83 -12.87
N GLU A 28 6.33 -10.05 -13.35
CA GLU A 28 5.39 -10.66 -14.29
C GLU A 28 4.03 -10.91 -13.61
N GLY A 29 2.96 -10.86 -14.41
CA GLY A 29 1.60 -11.09 -13.92
C GLY A 29 1.49 -12.35 -13.07
N GLY A 30 1.21 -12.17 -11.77
CA GLY A 30 1.00 -13.26 -10.82
C GLY A 30 2.24 -13.81 -10.11
N GLU A 31 3.44 -13.28 -10.34
CA GLU A 31 4.62 -13.67 -9.53
C GLU A 31 4.46 -13.29 -8.05
N ALA A 32 3.89 -12.12 -7.77
CA ALA A 32 3.58 -11.68 -6.41
C ALA A 32 2.44 -12.50 -5.77
N ALA A 33 1.71 -13.27 -6.59
CA ALA A 33 0.70 -14.21 -6.13
C ALA A 33 1.31 -15.54 -5.63
N ARG A 34 2.63 -15.68 -5.64
CA ARG A 34 3.34 -16.91 -5.24
C ARG A 34 3.98 -16.73 -3.85
N PRO A 35 3.73 -17.63 -2.88
CA PRO A 35 4.39 -17.60 -1.58
C PRO A 35 5.92 -17.52 -1.65
N GLU A 36 6.52 -18.17 -2.65
CA GLU A 36 7.97 -18.22 -2.86
C GLU A 36 8.59 -16.84 -3.10
N TYR A 37 7.84 -15.94 -3.75
CA TYR A 37 8.30 -14.58 -3.98
C TYR A 37 8.51 -13.84 -2.66
N TRP A 38 7.55 -13.95 -1.74
CA TRP A 38 7.60 -13.29 -0.42
C TRP A 38 8.58 -13.96 0.54
N LEU A 39 8.70 -15.29 0.48
CA LEU A 39 9.78 -15.99 1.18
C LEU A 39 11.16 -15.51 0.71
N GLY A 40 11.32 -15.23 -0.59
CA GLY A 40 12.54 -14.64 -1.13
C GLY A 40 12.90 -13.28 -0.53
N HIS A 41 11.91 -12.47 -0.14
CA HIS A 41 12.16 -11.19 0.56
C HIS A 41 12.65 -11.40 2.01
N ASP A 42 12.19 -12.45 2.69
CA ASP A 42 12.55 -12.78 4.07
C ASP A 42 13.88 -13.56 4.18
N GLU A 43 14.18 -14.41 3.19
CA GLU A 43 15.37 -15.28 3.16
C GLU A 43 16.69 -14.54 2.81
N ALA A 44 16.84 -13.29 3.27
CA ALA A 44 18.05 -12.46 3.18
C ALA A 44 18.57 -12.19 1.75
N ARG A 45 17.70 -12.22 0.74
CA ARG A 45 18.09 -11.78 -0.60
C ARG A 45 18.30 -10.25 -0.62
N PRO A 46 19.32 -9.76 -1.35
CA PRO A 46 19.64 -8.34 -1.34
C PRO A 46 18.55 -7.51 -2.02
N VAL A 47 18.23 -6.36 -1.43
CA VAL A 47 17.35 -5.35 -2.02
C VAL A 47 18.09 -4.64 -3.16
N ARG A 48 17.59 -4.79 -4.38
CA ARG A 48 18.09 -4.19 -5.62
C ARG A 48 17.42 -2.85 -5.90
N PHE A 49 17.47 -1.93 -4.94
CA PHE A 49 16.78 -0.64 -5.02
C PHE A 49 17.20 0.19 -6.24
N GLN A 50 18.51 0.35 -6.47
CA GLN A 50 19.03 1.11 -7.61
C GLN A 50 18.58 0.54 -8.97
N ALA A 51 18.61 -0.80 -9.12
CA ALA A 51 18.14 -1.44 -10.35
C ALA A 51 16.65 -1.21 -10.58
N SER A 52 15.86 -1.21 -9.51
CA SER A 52 14.43 -0.90 -9.55
C SER A 52 14.17 0.55 -9.98
N MET A 53 14.93 1.50 -9.44
CA MET A 53 14.87 2.91 -9.85
C MET A 53 15.20 3.10 -11.33
N GLN A 54 16.23 2.42 -11.83
CA GLN A 54 16.56 2.44 -13.27
C GLN A 54 15.46 1.82 -14.13
N THR A 55 14.74 0.83 -13.63
CA THR A 55 13.56 0.28 -14.32
C THR A 55 12.43 1.30 -14.35
N LEU A 56 12.14 1.99 -13.24
CA LEU A 56 11.13 3.05 -13.20
C LEU A 56 11.45 4.20 -14.17
N ASP A 57 12.72 4.60 -14.25
CA ASP A 57 13.20 5.59 -15.22
C ASP A 57 12.97 5.14 -16.68
N ARG A 58 13.31 3.88 -16.99
CA ARG A 58 13.03 3.29 -18.32
C ARG A 58 11.53 3.19 -18.65
N LEU A 59 10.68 3.04 -17.63
CA LEU A 59 9.23 3.05 -17.77
C LEU A 59 8.66 4.48 -17.97
N GLY A 60 9.51 5.50 -17.90
CA GLY A 60 9.13 6.89 -18.12
C GLY A 60 8.46 7.54 -16.91
N CYS A 61 8.68 7.03 -15.69
CA CYS A 61 8.16 7.66 -14.48
C CYS A 61 8.82 9.02 -14.24
N ASP A 62 8.01 10.05 -14.08
CA ASP A 62 8.42 11.46 -13.92
C ASP A 62 8.01 12.06 -12.56
N ALA A 63 7.28 11.31 -11.74
CA ALA A 63 6.93 11.64 -10.36
C ALA A 63 7.11 10.43 -9.44
N PHE A 64 7.67 10.66 -8.25
CA PHE A 64 8.02 9.64 -7.27
C PHE A 64 7.43 9.98 -5.91
N LEU A 65 6.45 9.20 -5.46
CA LEU A 65 5.77 9.38 -4.17
C LEU A 65 6.22 8.31 -3.17
N GLU A 66 6.86 8.73 -2.07
CA GLU A 66 7.14 7.82 -0.94
C GLU A 66 5.92 7.77 -0.02
N ILE A 67 5.30 6.59 0.06
CA ILE A 67 4.19 6.32 0.98
C ILE A 67 4.76 5.78 2.29
N GLY A 68 4.71 6.59 3.34
CA GLY A 68 5.18 6.22 4.67
C GLY A 68 5.52 7.43 5.55
N PRO A 69 5.95 7.18 6.80
CA PRO A 69 6.26 8.22 7.79
C PRO A 69 7.63 8.88 7.60
N SER A 70 8.39 8.48 6.57
CA SER A 70 9.78 8.87 6.34
C SER A 70 9.96 9.39 4.92
N THR A 71 11.13 9.98 4.67
CA THR A 71 11.57 10.49 3.36
C THR A 71 12.88 9.85 2.92
N LEU A 72 13.19 8.66 3.46
CA LEU A 72 14.47 8.00 3.23
C LEU A 72 14.59 7.50 1.78
N LEU A 73 13.54 6.88 1.25
CA LEU A 73 13.56 6.32 -0.10
C LEU A 73 13.61 7.43 -1.16
N LEU A 74 13.00 8.60 -0.91
CA LEU A 74 13.16 9.78 -1.77
C LEU A 74 14.62 10.22 -1.84
N ARG A 75 15.32 10.28 -0.71
CA ARG A 75 16.75 10.66 -0.71
C ARG A 75 17.61 9.65 -1.48
N LEU A 76 17.37 8.36 -1.29
CA LEU A 76 18.10 7.29 -2.00
C LEU A 76 17.76 7.28 -3.49
N GLY A 77 16.48 7.50 -3.84
CA GLY A 77 16.00 7.55 -5.22
C GLY A 77 16.66 8.68 -6.02
N ARG A 78 16.77 9.87 -5.42
CA ARG A 78 17.48 11.03 -6.01
C ARG A 78 18.94 10.74 -6.32
N GLN A 79 19.61 9.93 -5.50
CA GLN A 79 20.98 9.50 -5.77
C GLN A 79 21.06 8.51 -6.93
N CYS A 80 20.01 7.72 -7.15
CA CYS A 80 19.93 6.78 -8.27
C CYS A 80 19.63 7.49 -9.60
N LEU A 81 18.79 8.53 -9.56
CA LEU A 81 18.31 9.27 -10.74
C LEU A 81 18.58 10.79 -10.57
N PRO A 82 19.84 11.24 -10.72
CA PRO A 82 20.21 12.64 -10.47
C PRO A 82 19.63 13.63 -11.48
N GLU A 83 19.23 13.16 -12.66
CA GLU A 83 18.64 13.98 -13.72
C GLU A 83 17.16 14.33 -13.47
N VAL A 84 16.49 13.61 -12.56
CA VAL A 84 15.09 13.86 -12.21
C VAL A 84 15.01 15.10 -11.30
N PRO A 85 14.19 16.12 -11.62
CA PRO A 85 14.06 17.33 -10.82
C PRO A 85 13.67 17.05 -9.36
N THR A 86 14.10 17.91 -8.43
CA THR A 86 13.83 17.68 -6.99
C THR A 86 12.33 17.73 -6.68
N GLU A 87 11.56 18.49 -7.47
CA GLU A 87 10.12 18.69 -7.35
C GLU A 87 9.31 17.42 -7.66
N ALA A 88 9.90 16.47 -8.39
CA ALA A 88 9.28 15.18 -8.70
C ALA A 88 9.29 14.21 -7.50
N TRP A 89 10.04 14.50 -6.43
CA TRP A 89 10.22 13.62 -5.28
C TRP A 89 9.34 14.07 -4.13
N LEU A 90 8.24 13.36 -3.92
CA LEU A 90 7.13 13.80 -3.10
C LEU A 90 6.92 12.87 -1.90
N PRO A 91 6.87 13.39 -0.66
CA PRO A 91 6.53 12.58 0.50
C PRO A 91 5.01 12.51 0.72
N SER A 92 4.50 11.37 1.20
CA SER A 92 3.17 11.34 1.80
C SER A 92 3.17 11.97 3.19
N LEU A 93 4.22 11.68 3.98
CA LEU A 93 4.45 12.23 5.32
C LEU A 93 5.93 12.62 5.47
N GLU A 94 6.21 13.59 6.32
CA GLU A 94 7.57 14.06 6.55
C GLU A 94 7.80 14.27 8.05
N PRO A 95 8.86 13.67 8.64
CA PRO A 95 9.16 13.85 10.05
C PRO A 95 9.29 15.32 10.43
N GLY A 96 8.57 15.73 11.47
CA GLY A 96 8.60 17.10 11.97
C GLY A 96 7.72 18.10 11.20
N ARG A 97 6.96 17.65 10.19
CA ARG A 97 5.91 18.46 9.54
C ARG A 97 4.52 17.94 9.87
N HIS A 98 3.51 18.78 9.69
CA HIS A 98 2.13 18.41 9.92
C HIS A 98 1.61 17.53 8.77
N ASP A 99 1.13 16.32 9.07
CA ASP A 99 0.71 15.32 8.07
C ASP A 99 -0.20 15.88 6.98
N LEU A 100 -1.25 16.62 7.37
CA LEU A 100 -2.20 17.20 6.41
C LEU A 100 -1.55 18.25 5.50
N GLU A 101 -0.57 19.01 6.00
CA GLU A 101 0.13 20.02 5.21
C GLU A 101 0.98 19.33 4.13
N THR A 102 1.71 18.28 4.52
CA THR A 102 2.53 17.48 3.60
C THR A 102 1.67 16.84 2.52
N LEU A 103 0.57 16.18 2.90
CA LEU A 103 -0.35 15.54 1.96
C LEU A 103 -0.97 16.55 0.98
N LEU A 104 -1.42 17.72 1.46
CA LEU A 104 -1.99 18.75 0.59
C LEU A 104 -0.94 19.36 -0.35
N SER A 105 0.29 19.54 0.11
CA SER A 105 1.40 20.01 -0.71
C SER A 105 1.72 19.01 -1.83
N THR A 106 1.82 17.73 -1.49
CA THR A 106 2.06 16.65 -2.44
C THR A 106 0.92 16.50 -3.44
N ALA A 107 -0.33 16.57 -2.99
CA ALA A 107 -1.49 16.53 -3.87
C ALA A 107 -1.48 17.70 -4.88
N ARG A 108 -1.14 18.91 -4.44
CA ARG A 108 -0.97 20.08 -5.32
C ARG A 108 0.15 19.88 -6.33
N ALA A 109 1.29 19.34 -5.92
CA ALA A 109 2.42 19.07 -6.81
C ALA A 109 2.06 18.04 -7.90
N LEU A 110 1.30 17.00 -7.54
CA LEU A 110 0.74 16.01 -8.46
C LEU A 110 -0.48 16.53 -9.25
N GLN A 111 -0.96 17.74 -8.96
CA GLN A 111 -2.17 18.33 -9.55
C GLN A 111 -3.41 17.44 -9.35
N VAL A 112 -3.47 16.72 -8.24
CA VAL A 112 -4.60 15.89 -7.86
C VAL A 112 -5.43 16.58 -6.77
N SER A 113 -6.75 16.51 -6.89
CA SER A 113 -7.64 16.99 -5.83
C SER A 113 -7.78 15.93 -4.76
N ALA A 114 -7.73 16.34 -3.50
CA ALA A 114 -8.25 15.50 -2.42
C ALA A 114 -9.77 15.37 -2.62
N ASP A 115 -10.30 14.15 -2.50
CA ASP A 115 -11.73 13.94 -2.46
C ASP A 115 -12.27 14.47 -1.10
N PRO A 116 -13.10 15.53 -1.09
CA PRO A 116 -13.63 16.08 0.15
C PRO A 116 -14.59 15.13 0.87
N GLU A 117 -15.06 14.06 0.23
CA GLU A 117 -15.90 13.04 0.87
C GLU A 117 -15.07 12.05 1.71
N LEU A 118 -13.78 11.89 1.41
CA LEU A 118 -12.86 11.07 2.22
C LEU A 118 -12.46 11.82 3.50
N ARG A 119 -12.97 11.31 4.63
CA ARG A 119 -12.61 11.72 6.00
C ARG A 119 -12.19 10.49 6.78
N PRO A 120 -11.37 10.62 7.84
CA PRO A 120 -11.13 9.50 8.75
C PRO A 120 -12.43 8.85 9.23
N ALA A 121 -13.46 9.64 9.57
CA ALA A 121 -14.78 9.11 9.94
C ALA A 121 -15.57 8.46 8.79
N SER A 122 -15.21 8.74 7.53
CA SER A 122 -15.83 8.09 6.36
C SER A 122 -15.31 6.68 6.18
N LEU A 123 -14.09 6.40 6.62
CA LEU A 123 -13.48 5.07 6.68
C LEU A 123 -14.09 4.29 7.85
N PRO A 124 -14.31 2.96 7.72
CA PRO A 124 -15.03 2.16 8.72
C PRO A 124 -14.22 1.89 10.01
N TRP A 125 -13.43 2.86 10.48
CA TRP A 125 -12.72 2.77 11.76
C TRP A 125 -13.74 2.95 12.89
N VAL A 126 -14.13 1.85 13.52
CA VAL A 126 -14.92 1.88 14.76
C VAL A 126 -13.95 2.00 15.92
N ARG A 127 -14.22 2.84 16.92
CA ARG A 127 -13.41 2.87 18.16
C ARG A 127 -13.57 1.54 18.92
N PRO A 128 -12.51 1.00 19.57
CA PRO A 128 -11.13 1.49 19.60
C PRO A 128 -10.47 1.36 18.22
N LEU A 129 -9.50 2.23 17.89
CA LEU A 129 -8.77 2.31 16.61
C LEU A 129 -8.04 1.00 16.26
N LEU A 130 -8.81 -0.05 16.01
CA LEU A 130 -8.39 -1.32 15.45
C LEU A 130 -8.72 -1.24 13.97
N HIS A 131 -7.78 -1.64 13.15
CA HIS A 131 -7.99 -1.65 11.71
C HIS A 131 -9.25 -2.48 11.38
N PRO A 132 -10.11 -2.07 10.42
CA PRO A 132 -11.35 -2.76 10.07
C PRO A 132 -11.21 -4.26 9.74
N LEU A 133 -9.98 -4.72 9.44
CA LEU A 133 -9.66 -6.15 9.21
C LEU A 133 -9.05 -6.87 10.43
N LEU A 134 -8.65 -6.15 11.50
CA LEU A 134 -8.24 -6.74 12.79
C LEU A 134 -9.49 -7.14 13.59
N GLY A 135 -10.59 -6.40 13.50
CA GLY A 135 -11.83 -6.75 14.19
C GLY A 135 -11.65 -6.84 15.72
N ALA A 136 -12.37 -7.72 16.39
CA ALA A 136 -12.30 -7.83 17.85
C ALA A 136 -11.16 -8.78 18.27
N PRO A 137 -10.33 -8.42 19.28
CA PRO A 137 -9.35 -9.34 19.83
C PRO A 137 -10.05 -10.49 20.55
N ARG A 138 -9.79 -11.72 20.12
CA ARG A 138 -10.02 -12.95 20.88
C ARG A 138 -8.73 -13.33 21.59
N PRO A 139 -8.65 -13.17 22.92
CA PRO A 139 -7.47 -13.59 23.66
C PRO A 139 -7.26 -15.11 23.54
N LEU A 140 -5.99 -15.51 23.37
CA LEU A 140 -5.50 -16.88 23.47
C LEU A 140 -4.81 -17.09 24.84
N ARG A 141 -4.24 -18.28 25.05
CA ARG A 141 -3.34 -18.53 26.19
C ARG A 141 -2.01 -17.79 25.97
N ASP A 142 -1.30 -17.51 27.06
CA ASP A 142 0.06 -16.94 27.06
C ASP A 142 0.23 -15.52 26.48
N GLY A 143 -0.84 -14.71 26.51
CA GLY A 143 -0.77 -13.29 26.11
C GLY A 143 -0.89 -13.05 24.60
N GLU A 144 -1.10 -14.10 23.82
CA GLU A 144 -1.43 -14.00 22.39
C GLU A 144 -2.89 -13.60 22.18
N ALA A 145 -3.21 -13.00 21.04
CA ALA A 145 -4.58 -12.70 20.62
C ALA A 145 -4.76 -13.03 19.13
N VAL A 146 -5.91 -13.63 18.80
CA VAL A 146 -6.38 -13.71 17.41
C VAL A 146 -7.35 -12.58 17.18
N PHE A 147 -7.19 -11.90 16.06
CA PHE A 147 -8.02 -10.80 15.64
C PHE A 147 -9.01 -11.31 14.58
N GLU A 148 -10.31 -11.28 14.88
CA GLU A 148 -11.37 -11.76 13.97
C GLU A 148 -12.24 -10.59 13.51
N ALA A 149 -12.27 -10.35 12.19
CA ALA A 149 -13.13 -9.38 11.55
C ALA A 149 -14.05 -10.05 10.52
N ARG A 150 -15.32 -9.60 10.46
CA ARG A 150 -16.23 -9.94 9.35
C ARG A 150 -16.40 -8.73 8.46
N LEU A 151 -15.89 -8.83 7.24
CA LEU A 151 -16.09 -7.82 6.21
C LEU A 151 -17.24 -8.26 5.32
N ARG A 152 -18.23 -7.39 5.16
CA ARG A 152 -19.20 -7.50 4.07
C ARG A 152 -18.72 -6.57 2.97
N LEU A 153 -18.06 -7.12 1.98
CA LEU A 153 -17.79 -6.41 0.73
C LEU A 153 -19.13 -6.40 -0.02
N PHE A 154 -19.67 -5.22 -0.26
CA PHE A 154 -20.98 -5.06 -0.90
C PHE A 154 -20.80 -5.00 -2.42
N ASP A 155 -21.66 -5.70 -3.13
CA ASP A 155 -21.52 -5.96 -4.56
C ASP A 155 -22.12 -4.87 -5.47
N SER A 156 -22.40 -3.67 -4.94
CA SER A 156 -23.04 -2.64 -5.77
C SER A 156 -22.82 -1.21 -5.31
N GLU A 157 -22.85 -0.30 -6.29
CA GLU A 157 -22.87 1.17 -6.22
C GLU A 157 -24.04 1.77 -5.43
N SER A 158 -24.60 1.06 -4.44
CA SER A 158 -25.63 1.65 -3.57
C SER A 158 -25.00 2.79 -2.76
N ALA A 159 -25.42 4.02 -3.09
CA ALA A 159 -25.03 5.28 -2.45
C ALA A 159 -25.28 5.35 -0.93
N SER A 160 -25.80 4.30 -0.31
CA SER A 160 -26.11 4.18 1.12
C SER A 160 -24.90 3.91 2.03
N HIS A 161 -23.71 3.61 1.50
CA HIS A 161 -22.58 3.10 2.30
C HIS A 161 -21.46 4.11 2.59
N GLY A 162 -21.63 5.36 2.17
CA GLY A 162 -20.67 6.43 2.44
C GLY A 162 -19.34 6.32 1.66
N PRO A 163 -18.45 7.31 1.80
CA PRO A 163 -17.33 7.54 0.87
C PRO A 163 -16.23 6.47 0.90
N ALA A 164 -15.97 5.82 2.05
CA ALA A 164 -14.95 4.78 2.10
C ALA A 164 -15.39 3.43 1.55
N ALA A 165 -16.68 3.09 1.63
CA ALA A 165 -17.18 1.87 1.00
C ALA A 165 -16.95 1.96 -0.52
N ARG A 166 -17.11 3.16 -1.10
CA ARG A 166 -16.74 3.43 -2.50
C ARG A 166 -15.24 3.23 -2.76
N LEU A 167 -14.35 3.70 -1.88
CA LEU A 167 -12.90 3.49 -2.00
C LEU A 167 -12.54 2.00 -2.09
N PHE A 168 -13.15 1.16 -1.23
CA PHE A 168 -12.92 -0.29 -1.30
C PHE A 168 -13.57 -0.91 -2.54
N CYS A 169 -14.80 -0.51 -2.90
CA CYS A 169 -15.47 -0.98 -4.11
C CYS A 169 -14.79 -0.53 -5.41
N GLN A 170 -13.93 0.48 -5.37
CA GLN A 170 -13.09 0.91 -6.49
C GLN A 170 -11.81 0.07 -6.60
N HIS A 171 -11.40 -0.60 -5.53
CA HIS A 171 -10.30 -1.57 -5.56
C HIS A 171 -10.80 -2.90 -6.13
N ARG A 172 -11.10 -2.90 -7.43
CA ARG A 172 -11.58 -4.09 -8.14
C ARG A 172 -10.43 -4.77 -8.87
N VAL A 173 -10.41 -6.09 -8.79
CA VAL A 173 -9.55 -6.95 -9.60
C VAL A 173 -10.48 -7.91 -10.33
N PHE A 174 -10.55 -7.80 -11.66
CA PHE A 174 -11.46 -8.56 -12.52
C PHE A 174 -12.94 -8.48 -12.10
N ASP A 175 -13.44 -7.25 -11.90
CA ASP A 175 -14.82 -6.95 -11.47
C ASP A 175 -15.21 -7.43 -10.06
N GLU A 176 -14.31 -8.05 -9.32
CA GLU A 176 -14.51 -8.40 -7.91
C GLU A 176 -13.88 -7.35 -7.00
N VAL A 177 -14.57 -6.97 -5.92
CA VAL A 177 -14.03 -6.05 -4.92
C VAL A 177 -12.99 -6.79 -4.08
N VAL A 178 -11.74 -6.33 -4.15
CA VAL A 178 -10.61 -6.89 -3.38
C VAL A 178 -10.16 -5.87 -2.34
N LEU A 179 -9.60 -6.33 -1.24
CA LEU A 179 -8.99 -5.46 -0.24
C LEU A 179 -7.54 -5.13 -0.61
N PRO A 180 -7.14 -3.84 -0.63
CA PRO A 180 -5.76 -3.47 -0.93
C PRO A 180 -4.75 -4.14 0.01
N ALA A 181 -3.62 -4.60 -0.53
CA ALA A 181 -2.54 -5.19 0.26
C ALA A 181 -1.97 -4.20 1.32
N ALA A 182 -2.01 -2.90 1.06
CA ALA A 182 -1.66 -1.87 2.04
C ALA A 182 -2.53 -1.91 3.31
N SER A 183 -3.76 -2.41 3.20
CA SER A 183 -4.64 -2.64 4.36
C SER A 183 -4.11 -3.73 5.28
N HIS A 184 -3.19 -4.60 4.83
CA HIS A 184 -2.58 -5.65 5.64
C HIS A 184 -1.38 -5.14 6.45
N LEU A 185 -0.63 -4.18 5.93
CA LEU A 185 0.50 -3.54 6.64
C LEU A 185 0.01 -2.73 7.85
N LEU A 186 -1.20 -2.18 7.79
CA LEU A 186 -1.85 -1.50 8.90
C LEU A 186 -2.46 -2.47 9.95
N LEU A 187 -2.46 -3.79 9.71
CA LEU A 187 -2.88 -4.80 10.69
C LEU A 187 -1.74 -5.23 11.64
N ALA A 188 -0.49 -5.00 11.23
CA ALA A 188 0.69 -5.48 11.93
C ALA A 188 1.41 -4.39 12.75
N ALA A 189 0.96 -3.13 12.65
CA ALA A 189 1.46 -1.99 13.41
C ALA A 189 0.56 -1.71 14.63
#